data_AF-A0A1X7TZJ9-F1
#
_entry.id   AF-A0A1X7TZJ9-F1
#
_cell.length_a   1.000
_cell.length_b   1.000
_cell.length_c   1.000
_cell.angle_alpha   90.00
_cell.angle_beta   90.00
_cell.angle_gamma   90.00
#
_symmetry.space_group_name_H-M   'P 1'
#
loop_
_entity.id
_entity.type
_entity.pdbx_description
1 polymer ?
#
loop_
_entity_poly.entity_id
_entity_poly.type
_entity_poly.pdbx_seq_one_letter_code
_entity_poly.pdbx_strand_id
1 'polypeptide(L)'
;MLCSKYVRALGALYLRIVGTSVECYKYLEPLYNEYRKIKYKNRQGKFELSHVDEFVDSLLREDRVCDVILPRIQKRHILEETEQLEPRVSHE
;
A
#
# COMPACT_ATOMS: atom_id res chain seq x y z
N MET A 1 -14.29 5.21 -16.10
CA MET A 1 -12.95 5.09 -16.72
C MET A 1 -12.26 3.89 -16.10
N LEU A 2 -12.04 2.84 -16.88
CA LEU A 2 -11.59 1.50 -16.46
C LEU A 2 -10.17 1.50 -15.85
N CYS A 3 -10.00 1.98 -14.62
CA CYS A 3 -8.72 1.86 -13.92
C CYS A 3 -8.57 0.40 -13.47
N SER A 4 -7.81 -0.37 -14.25
CA SER A 4 -7.47 -1.77 -13.96
C SER A 4 -6.91 -1.88 -12.54
N LYS A 5 -7.53 -2.72 -11.71
CA LYS A 5 -7.12 -2.97 -10.32
C LYS A 5 -5.65 -3.39 -10.20
N TYR A 6 -5.13 -4.09 -11.21
CA TYR A 6 -3.72 -4.49 -11.25
C TYR A 6 -2.78 -3.36 -11.65
N VAL A 7 -3.21 -2.42 -12.51
CA VAL A 7 -2.42 -1.21 -12.80
C VAL A 7 -2.32 -0.34 -11.55
N ARG A 8 -3.42 -0.24 -10.79
CA ARG A 8 -3.43 0.44 -9.49
C ARG A 8 -2.50 -0.23 -8.48
N ALA A 9 -2.56 -1.56 -8.33
CA ALA A 9 -1.65 -2.30 -7.46
C ALA A 9 -0.17 -2.14 -7.88
N LEU A 10 0.11 -2.17 -9.19
CA LEU A 10 1.46 -1.94 -9.72
C LEU A 10 1.96 -0.52 -9.42
N GLY A 11 1.10 0.49 -9.63
CA GLY A 11 1.43 1.88 -9.29
C GLY A 11 1.67 2.08 -7.79
N ALA A 12 0.87 1.41 -6.94
CA ALA A 12 1.07 1.43 -5.49
C ALA A 12 2.42 0.81 -5.07
N LEU A 13 2.79 -0.33 -5.66
CA LEU A 13 4.09 -0.96 -5.42
C LEU A 13 5.24 -0.06 -5.90
N TYR A 14 5.12 0.53 -7.10
CA TYR A 14 6.12 1.45 -7.64
C TYR A 14 6.32 2.65 -6.73
N LEU A 15 5.22 3.31 -6.32
CA LEU A 15 5.28 4.43 -5.39
C LEU A 15 5.90 4.01 -4.06
N ARG A 16 5.58 2.82 -3.54
CA ARG A 16 6.16 2.32 -2.29
C ARG A 16 7.68 2.11 -2.36
N ILE A 17 8.22 1.80 -3.54
CA ILE A 17 9.65 1.58 -3.75
C ILE A 17 10.40 2.90 -3.98
N VAL A 18 9.79 3.86 -4.69
CA VAL A 18 10.50 5.07 -5.16
C VAL A 18 10.12 6.35 -4.38
N GLY A 19 8.91 6.41 -3.84
CA GLY A 19 8.36 7.60 -3.18
C GLY A 19 8.91 7.83 -1.78
N THR A 20 8.75 9.07 -1.32
CA THR A 20 9.07 9.45 0.07
C THR A 20 8.06 8.85 1.06
N SER A 21 8.42 8.78 2.34
CA SER A 21 7.51 8.28 3.39
C SER A 21 6.16 9.01 3.39
N VAL A 22 6.18 10.34 3.26
CA VAL A 22 4.97 11.19 3.24
C VAL A 22 4.10 10.90 2.02
N GLU A 23 4.69 10.81 0.83
CA GLU A 23 3.96 10.48 -0.40
C GLU A 23 3.35 9.08 -0.33
N CYS A 24 4.08 8.11 0.23
CA CYS A 24 3.57 6.76 0.41
C CYS A 24 2.27 6.78 1.21
N TYR A 25 2.23 7.40 2.40
CA TYR A 25 0.99 7.47 3.17
C TYR A 25 -0.09 8.28 2.45
N LYS A 26 0.24 9.46 1.91
CA LYS A 26 -0.71 10.36 1.26
C LYS A 26 -1.46 9.71 0.09
N TYR A 27 -0.78 8.92 -0.73
CA TYR A 27 -1.38 8.32 -1.94
C TYR A 27 -1.83 6.88 -1.75
N LEU A 28 -1.24 6.11 -0.81
CA LEU A 28 -1.64 4.74 -0.57
C LEU A 28 -2.84 4.66 0.38
N GLU A 29 -2.96 5.52 1.38
CA GLU A 29 -4.07 5.43 2.34
C GLU A 29 -5.47 5.60 1.74
N PRO A 30 -5.71 6.47 0.74
CA PRO A 30 -7.00 6.53 0.06
C PRO A 30 -7.39 5.20 -0.62
N LEU A 31 -6.42 4.32 -0.90
CA LEU A 31 -6.67 3.01 -1.49
C LEU A 31 -7.18 1.98 -0.47
N TYR A 32 -7.21 2.28 0.83
CA TYR A 32 -7.91 1.45 1.81
C TYR A 32 -9.42 1.35 1.54
N ASN A 33 -10.00 2.32 0.82
CA ASN A 33 -11.41 2.29 0.41
C ASN A 33 -11.66 1.43 -0.85
N GLU A 34 -10.67 0.67 -1.31
CA GLU A 34 -10.76 -0.15 -2.53
C GLU A 34 -10.89 -1.65 -2.21
N TYR A 35 -12.14 -2.11 -2.18
CA TYR A 35 -12.49 -3.49 -1.81
C TYR A 35 -12.58 -4.46 -2.99
N ARG A 36 -12.11 -4.08 -4.19
CA ARG A 36 -12.11 -5.00 -5.35
C ARG A 36 -11.16 -6.18 -5.12
N LYS A 37 -11.67 -7.39 -5.32
CA LYS A 37 -10.90 -8.64 -5.28
C LYS A 37 -9.75 -8.67 -6.29
N ILE A 38 -8.58 -9.11 -5.87
CA ILE A 38 -7.40 -9.39 -6.70
C ILE A 38 -6.92 -10.83 -6.50
N LYS A 39 -6.26 -11.41 -7.52
CA LYS A 39 -5.59 -12.69 -7.37
C LYS A 39 -4.14 -12.45 -6.98
N TYR A 40 -3.71 -13.03 -5.88
CA TYR A 40 -2.34 -13.01 -5.40
C TYR A 40 -1.70 -14.37 -5.60
N LYS A 41 -0.46 -14.42 -6.10
CA LYS A 41 0.29 -15.68 -6.24
C LYS A 41 1.22 -15.80 -5.04
N ASN A 42 0.98 -16.80 -4.19
CA ASN A 42 1.81 -17.04 -3.02
C ASN A 42 3.18 -17.64 -3.42
N ARG A 43 4.09 -17.77 -2.44
CA ARG A 43 5.45 -18.32 -2.66
C ARG A 43 5.47 -19.79 -3.14
N GLN A 44 4.40 -20.55 -2.88
CA GLN A 44 4.23 -21.92 -3.37
C GLN A 44 3.67 -21.97 -4.80
N GLY A 45 3.42 -20.81 -5.41
CA GLY A 45 2.90 -20.68 -6.76
C GLY A 45 1.38 -20.83 -6.90
N LYS A 46 0.65 -20.97 -5.79
CA LYS A 46 -0.81 -21.07 -5.76
C LYS A 46 -1.44 -19.68 -5.81
N PHE A 47 -2.54 -19.56 -6.55
CA PHE A 47 -3.34 -18.35 -6.55
C PHE A 47 -4.32 -18.34 -5.38
N GLU A 48 -4.32 -17.24 -4.65
CA GLU A 48 -5.21 -16.95 -3.54
C GLU A 48 -6.01 -15.68 -3.84
N LEU A 49 -7.20 -15.59 -3.26
CA LEU A 49 -8.04 -14.41 -3.35
C LEU A 49 -7.66 -13.44 -2.24
N SER A 50 -7.41 -12.19 -2.60
CA SER A 50 -7.15 -11.08 -1.67
C SER A 50 -7.88 -9.83 -2.17
N HIS A 51 -7.70 -8.71 -1.50
CA HIS A 51 -8.31 -7.42 -1.81
C HIS A 51 -7.23 -6.33 -1.97
N VAL A 52 -7.58 -5.21 -2.61
CA VAL A 52 -6.58 -4.16 -2.90
C VAL A 52 -6.17 -3.42 -1.62
N ASP A 53 -7.12 -3.16 -0.72
CA ASP A 53 -6.89 -2.64 0.62
C ASP A 53 -5.92 -3.53 1.44
N GLU A 54 -6.10 -4.84 1.44
CA GLU A 54 -5.18 -5.80 2.08
C GLU A 54 -3.77 -5.74 1.47
N PHE A 55 -3.67 -5.62 0.15
CA PHE A 55 -2.39 -5.46 -0.54
C PHE A 55 -1.71 -4.13 -0.17
N VAL A 56 -2.47 -3.05 -0.07
CA VAL A 56 -1.98 -1.73 0.34
C VAL A 56 -1.52 -1.74 1.80
N ASP A 57 -2.25 -2.44 2.68
CA ASP A 57 -1.82 -2.62 4.07
C ASP A 57 -0.47 -3.32 4.17
N SER A 58 -0.32 -4.40 3.39
CA SER A 58 0.93 -5.15 3.29
C SER A 58 2.08 -4.25 2.84
N LEU A 59 1.87 -3.36 1.86
CA LEU A 59 2.89 -2.41 1.40
C LEU A 59 3.34 -1.43 2.48
N LEU A 60 2.46 -1.01 3.38
CA LEU A 60 2.77 -0.02 4.42
C LEU A 60 3.35 -0.64 5.69
N ARG A 61 3.07 -1.91 5.98
CA ARG A 61 3.43 -2.58 7.24
C ARG A 61 4.54 -3.61 7.12
N GLU A 62 4.63 -4.31 6.00
CA GLU A 62 5.58 -5.41 5.84
C GLU A 62 6.94 -4.91 5.32
N ASP A 63 8.01 -5.62 5.69
CA ASP A 63 9.36 -5.36 5.19
C ASP A 63 9.59 -5.93 3.77
N ARG A 64 8.74 -6.87 3.35
CA ARG A 64 8.85 -7.56 2.05
C ARG A 64 7.47 -7.84 1.46
N VAL A 65 7.27 -7.41 0.22
CA VAL A 65 6.04 -7.69 -0.56
C VAL A 65 6.42 -8.08 -1.98
N CYS A 66 5.73 -9.07 -2.58
CA CYS A 66 6.02 -9.58 -3.93
C CYS A 66 7.50 -10.00 -4.11
N ASP A 67 8.10 -10.61 -3.09
CA ASP A 67 9.53 -10.98 -3.04
C ASP A 67 10.52 -9.80 -3.19
N VAL A 68 10.04 -8.56 -3.10
CA VAL A 68 10.85 -7.34 -3.09
C VAL A 68 11.00 -6.86 -1.64
N ILE A 69 12.24 -6.60 -1.23
CA ILE A 69 12.53 -5.94 0.05
C ILE A 69 12.18 -4.46 -0.09
N LEU A 70 11.28 -3.96 0.75
CA LEU A 70 10.82 -2.59 0.67
C LEU A 70 11.80 -1.64 1.37
N PRO A 71 12.06 -0.44 0.82
CA PRO A 71 12.82 0.59 1.53
C PRO A 71 12.14 0.95 2.84
N ARG A 72 12.93 1.21 3.90
CA ARG A 72 12.38 1.66 5.19
C ARG A 72 11.75 3.03 5.02
N ILE A 73 10.52 3.17 5.50
CA ILE A 73 9.82 4.45 5.60
C ILE A 73 9.68 4.82 7.07
N GLN A 74 9.59 6.13 7.33
CA GLN A 74 9.35 6.62 8.67
C GLN A 74 7.98 6.15 9.16
N LYS A 75 7.90 5.77 10.45
CA LYS A 75 6.62 5.38 11.05
C LYS A 75 5.65 6.57 11.03
N ARG A 76 4.38 6.27 10.77
CA ARG A 76 3.33 7.29 10.65
C ARG A 76 3.27 8.26 11.85
N HIS A 77 3.26 7.76 13.09
CA HIS A 77 3.17 8.62 14.28
C HIS A 77 4.29 9.67 14.36
N ILE A 78 5.51 9.34 13.89
CA ILE A 78 6.63 10.29 13.88
C ILE A 78 6.40 11.38 12.83
N LEU A 79 5.77 11.03 11.70
CA LEU A 79 5.39 12.01 10.67
C LEU A 79 4.25 12.92 11.13
N GLU A 80 3.34 12.41 11.97
CA GLU A 80 2.30 13.21 12.63
C GLU A 80 2.89 14.14 13.68
N GLU A 81 3.81 13.66 14.53
CA GLU A 81 4.54 14.47 15.53
C GLU A 81 5.39 15.58 14.90
N THR A 82 5.88 15.38 13.68
CA THR A 82 6.70 16.36 12.94
C THR A 82 5.88 17.24 12.00
N GLU A 83 4.53 17.18 12.08
CA GLU A 83 3.60 17.97 11.26
C GLU A 83 3.76 17.74 9.74
N GLN A 84 4.35 16.61 9.35
CA GLN A 84 4.48 16.22 7.94
C GLN A 84 3.26 15.47 7.41
N LEU A 85 2.46 14.90 8.32
CA LEU A 85 1.18 14.27 8.02
C LEU A 85 0.13 14.72 9.03
N GLU A 86 -1.07 14.99 8.52
CA GLU A 86 -2.25 15.18 9.35
C GLU A 86 -2.67 13.85 10.01
N PRO A 87 -3.33 13.90 11.18
CA PRO A 87 -3.95 12.73 11.79
C PRO A 87 -4.82 11.98 10.80
N ARG A 88 -4.70 10.65 10.77
CA ARG A 88 -5.46 9.82 9.84
C ARG A 88 -6.96 9.97 10.10
N VAL A 89 -7.72 10.35 9.08
CA VAL A 89 -9.18 10.23 9.08
C VAL A 89 -9.53 8.85 8.52
N SER A 90 -10.00 7.95 9.37
CA SER A 90 -10.60 6.69 8.91
C SER A 90 -12.00 6.99 8.40
N HIS A 91 -12.29 6.62 7.15
CA HIS A 91 -13.66 6.66 6.64
C HIS A 91 -14.43 5.50 7.26
N GLU A 92 -15.53 5.81 7.98
CA GLU A 92 -16.52 4.85 8.47
C GLU A 92 -17.33 4.21 7.33
#